data_AF-A0A9Q0KLG8-F1
#
_entry.id   AF-A0A9Q0KLG8-F1
#
_cell.length_a   1.000
_cell.length_b   1.000
_cell.length_c   1.000
_cell.angle_alpha   90.00
_cell.angle_beta   90.00
_cell.angle_gamma   90.00
#
_symmetry.space_group_name_H-M   'P 1'
#
loop_
_entity.id
_entity.type
_entity.pdbx_description
1 polymer ?
#
loop_
_entity_poly.entity_id
_entity_poly.type
_entity_poly.pdbx_seq_one_letter_code
_entity_poly.pdbx_strand_id
1 'polypeptide(L)'
;MIHAVLSNTPDGAPHKAHHLSQQQSNMALLHLVANQADSQQYISPHFSSIRWNNQEELKYRSADGDLEGVVGNSWVLKPDPISFSWHSVNRINEGCFPEIVSASCKDVDGLILSPITTTSLYFYGKAIARAIRLALIAEVSFLEVIPTIQKFLRDLIEL
;
A
#
# COMPACT_ATOMS: atom_id res chain seq x y z
N MET A 1 24.15 12.64 -6.43
CA MET A 1 23.29 11.88 -5.49
C MET A 1 22.12 12.78 -5.15
N ILE A 2 20.90 12.41 -5.54
CA ILE A 2 19.68 13.20 -5.31
C ILE A 2 19.16 12.84 -3.91
N HIS A 3 19.10 13.81 -3.01
CA HIS A 3 18.50 13.64 -1.69
C HIS A 3 17.12 14.30 -1.69
N ALA A 4 16.07 13.49 -1.72
CA ALA A 4 14.70 13.93 -1.49
C ALA A 4 14.31 13.58 -0.05
N VAL A 5 13.78 14.55 0.69
CA VAL A 5 13.25 14.32 2.04
C VAL A 5 11.72 14.23 1.95
N LEU A 6 11.18 13.08 2.30
CA LEU A 6 9.74 12.88 2.48
C LEU A 6 9.35 13.35 3.88
N SER A 7 8.36 14.23 3.96
CA SER A 7 7.79 14.64 5.24
C SER A 7 6.63 13.73 5.62
N ASN A 8 6.64 13.19 6.85
CA ASN A 8 5.51 12.43 7.37
C ASN A 8 4.30 13.36 7.52
N THR A 9 3.19 12.97 6.91
CA THR A 9 1.93 13.71 6.89
C THR A 9 0.81 12.78 7.37
N PRO A 10 -0.19 13.29 8.12
CA PRO A 10 -1.32 12.48 8.60
C PRO A 10 -2.17 11.91 7.44
N ASP A 11 -2.91 10.84 7.70
CA ASP A 11 -3.69 10.12 6.68
C ASP A 11 -4.60 11.04 5.86
N GLY A 12 -4.48 10.97 4.53
CA GLY A 12 -5.24 11.79 3.59
C GLY A 12 -4.66 13.19 3.30
N ALA A 13 -3.58 13.59 3.97
CA ALA A 13 -2.89 14.83 3.65
C ALA A 13 -1.97 14.67 2.41
N PRO A 14 -1.82 15.72 1.60
CA PRO A 14 -0.93 15.70 0.45
C PRO A 14 0.52 15.45 0.86
N HIS A 15 1.18 14.50 0.21
CA HIS A 15 2.60 14.25 0.40
C HIS A 15 3.41 15.34 -0.31
N LYS A 16 4.35 15.96 0.42
CA LYS A 16 5.25 16.97 -0.10
C LYS A 16 6.68 16.47 -0.12
N ALA A 17 7.32 16.59 -1.28
CA ALA A 17 8.75 16.38 -1.43
C ALA A 17 9.43 17.73 -1.66
N HIS A 18 10.52 17.97 -0.92
CA HIS A 18 11.40 19.11 -1.10
C HIS A 18 12.72 18.64 -1.73
N HIS A 19 13.15 19.33 -2.77
CA HIS A 19 14.46 19.11 -3.38
C HIS A 19 15.52 19.89 -2.62
N LEU A 20 16.55 19.20 -2.12
CA LEU A 20 17.73 19.83 -1.53
C LEU A 20 18.78 20.02 -2.64
N SER A 21 19.04 21.25 -3.04
CA SER A 21 20.13 21.55 -3.96
C SER A 21 21.47 21.56 -3.23
N GLN A 22 22.55 21.15 -3.91
CA GLN A 22 23.89 21.05 -3.31
C GLN A 22 24.42 22.37 -2.72
N GLN A 23 23.83 23.52 -3.02
CA GLN A 23 24.24 24.80 -2.42
C GLN A 23 23.96 24.93 -0.91
N GLN A 24 23.06 24.12 -0.33
CA GLN A 24 22.81 24.13 1.12
C GLN A 24 23.81 23.27 1.91
N SER A 25 24.71 22.56 1.24
CA SER A 25 25.66 21.61 1.83
C SER A 25 27.10 21.97 1.47
N ASN A 26 27.48 23.25 1.61
CA ASN A 26 28.84 23.69 1.32
C ASN A 26 29.68 23.75 2.60
N MET A 27 30.42 22.67 2.90
CA MET A 27 31.81 22.72 3.36
C MET A 27 32.49 21.37 3.07
N ALA A 28 32.66 21.01 1.79
CA ALA A 28 33.87 20.36 1.25
C ALA A 28 33.67 19.92 -0.22
N LEU A 29 34.55 20.46 -1.07
CA LEU A 29 35.03 19.94 -2.36
C LEU A 29 34.18 20.13 -3.63
N LEU A 30 34.64 21.16 -4.37
CA LEU A 30 34.54 21.50 -5.80
C LEU A 30 34.26 20.37 -6.81
N HIS A 31 33.32 20.66 -7.73
CA HIS A 31 33.36 20.54 -9.22
C HIS A 31 32.05 19.98 -9.81
N LEU A 32 31.16 20.86 -10.26
CA LEU A 32 30.73 20.92 -11.66
C LEU A 32 29.95 22.24 -11.86
N VAL A 33 30.43 23.05 -12.80
CA VAL A 33 29.67 24.18 -13.33
C VAL A 33 28.46 23.60 -14.07
N ALA A 34 27.29 23.64 -13.44
CA ALA A 34 26.01 23.59 -14.12
C ALA A 34 25.30 24.89 -13.77
N ASN A 35 24.99 25.64 -14.83
CA ASN A 35 24.33 26.92 -14.79
C ASN A 35 23.13 26.91 -13.85
N GLN A 36 23.01 28.01 -13.12
CA GLN A 36 21.85 28.45 -12.39
C GLN A 36 20.65 28.58 -13.35
N ALA A 37 19.80 27.56 -13.41
CA ALA A 37 18.41 27.63 -13.88
C ALA A 37 17.73 26.29 -13.57
N ASP A 38 16.74 26.33 -12.68
CA ASP A 38 15.67 25.33 -12.52
C ASP A 38 16.07 23.84 -12.38
N SER A 39 15.84 23.30 -11.18
CA SER A 39 16.00 21.86 -10.93
C SER A 39 14.98 21.06 -11.76
N GLN A 40 15.42 20.51 -12.89
CA GLN A 40 14.64 19.59 -13.72
C GLN A 40 14.65 18.19 -13.08
N GLN A 41 13.47 17.65 -12.78
CA GLN A 41 13.30 16.29 -12.26
C GLN A 41 12.41 15.46 -13.18
N TYR A 42 12.77 14.20 -13.41
CA TYR A 42 11.97 13.25 -14.19
C TYR A 42 11.01 12.50 -13.28
N ILE A 43 9.73 12.44 -13.65
CA ILE A 43 8.67 11.85 -12.85
C ILE A 43 7.93 10.75 -13.64
N SER A 44 7.63 9.62 -13.00
CA SER A 44 6.91 8.49 -13.62
C SER A 44 5.46 8.80 -13.97
N PRO A 45 4.87 8.13 -14.99
CA PRO A 45 3.50 8.36 -15.46
C PRO A 45 2.40 8.26 -14.41
N HIS A 46 2.61 7.46 -13.35
CA HIS A 46 1.69 7.34 -12.21
C HIS A 46 1.44 8.69 -11.48
N PHE A 47 2.32 9.67 -11.67
CA PHE A 47 2.23 10.99 -11.04
C PHE A 47 1.69 12.09 -11.98
N SER A 48 1.13 11.70 -13.14
CA SER A 48 0.57 12.63 -14.13
C SER A 48 -0.63 13.46 -13.63
N SER A 49 -1.24 13.10 -12.50
CA SER A 49 -2.31 13.88 -11.85
C SER A 49 -1.81 15.12 -11.09
N ILE A 50 -0.49 15.33 -11.00
CA ILE A 50 0.07 16.54 -10.39
C ILE A 50 -0.12 17.72 -11.37
N ARG A 51 -0.83 18.78 -10.93
CA ARG A 51 -0.98 20.02 -11.73
C ARG A 51 0.30 20.85 -11.66
N TRP A 52 0.76 21.34 -12.82
CA TRP A 52 1.95 22.20 -12.94
C TRP A 52 1.66 23.50 -13.70
N ASN A 53 2.32 24.58 -13.27
CA ASN A 53 2.52 25.78 -14.08
C ASN A 53 3.86 25.63 -14.80
N ASN A 54 3.84 25.63 -16.14
CA ASN A 54 4.96 25.59 -17.09
C ASN A 54 5.56 24.20 -17.35
N GLN A 55 5.14 23.58 -18.46
CA GLN A 55 5.70 22.36 -19.05
C GLN A 55 6.74 22.75 -20.11
N GLU A 56 8.00 22.34 -19.93
CA GLU A 56 8.94 22.19 -21.05
C GLU A 56 8.95 20.70 -21.47
N GLU A 57 8.98 20.40 -22.76
CA GLU A 57 8.83 19.03 -23.32
C GLU A 57 10.10 18.15 -23.15
N LEU A 58 10.59 17.94 -21.92
CA LEU A 58 11.64 16.97 -21.64
C LEU A 58 11.04 15.60 -21.32
N LYS A 59 11.31 14.58 -22.15
CA LYS A 59 10.84 13.20 -21.96
C LYS A 59 11.99 12.20 -21.93
N TYR A 60 11.95 11.26 -20.99
CA TYR A 60 12.93 10.18 -20.87
C TYR A 60 12.24 8.81 -20.78
N ARG A 61 12.62 7.87 -21.65
CA ARG A 61 12.02 6.53 -21.66
C ARG A 61 12.64 5.63 -20.59
N SER A 62 11.82 5.15 -19.66
CA SER A 62 12.21 4.24 -18.56
C SER A 62 11.42 2.92 -18.58
N ALA A 63 11.75 2.01 -17.66
CA ALA A 63 10.96 0.79 -17.44
C ALA A 63 9.53 1.07 -16.95
N ASP A 64 9.32 2.21 -16.28
CA ASP A 64 8.01 2.66 -15.78
C ASP A 64 7.22 3.47 -16.84
N GLY A 65 7.73 3.56 -18.07
CA GLY A 65 7.17 4.38 -19.15
C GLY A 65 7.94 5.68 -19.37
N ASP A 66 7.34 6.60 -20.12
CA ASP A 66 7.94 7.90 -20.42
C ASP A 66 7.86 8.79 -19.19
N LEU A 67 9.03 9.16 -18.66
CA LEU A 67 9.16 10.13 -17.58
C LEU A 67 9.09 11.54 -18.16
N GLU A 68 8.35 12.42 -17.50
CA GLU A 68 8.25 13.84 -17.86
C GLU A 68 9.12 14.70 -16.95
N GLY A 69 9.85 15.64 -17.55
CA GLY A 69 10.64 16.64 -16.84
C GLY A 69 9.75 17.70 -16.21
N VAL A 70 10.00 18.01 -14.94
CA VAL A 70 9.28 19.04 -14.19
C VAL A 70 10.27 20.03 -13.60
N VAL A 71 9.93 21.32 -13.75
CA VAL A 71 10.66 22.45 -13.17
C VAL A 71 10.10 22.81 -11.80
N GLY A 72 10.95 22.80 -10.78
CA GLY A 72 10.63 23.36 -9.47
C GLY A 72 11.43 22.75 -8.32
N ASN A 73 11.41 23.41 -7.16
CA ASN A 73 12.13 22.95 -5.96
C ASN A 73 11.27 22.05 -5.05
N SER A 74 9.98 21.89 -5.37
CA SER A 74 9.07 21.06 -4.59
C SER A 74 7.89 20.59 -5.41
N TRP A 75 7.36 19.44 -5.04
CA TRP A 75 6.16 18.88 -5.64
C TRP A 75 5.21 18.27 -4.62
N VAL A 76 3.94 18.22 -4.99
CA VAL A 76 2.85 17.79 -4.11
C VAL A 76 2.07 16.67 -4.78
N LEU A 77 2.07 15.49 -4.15
CA LEU A 77 1.24 14.37 -4.56
C LEU A 77 -0.08 14.39 -3.80
N LYS A 78 -1.19 14.35 -4.55
CA LYS A 78 -2.55 14.31 -4.02
C LYS A 78 -3.24 13.04 -4.54
N PRO A 79 -3.07 11.89 -3.88
CA PRO A 79 -3.85 10.71 -4.22
C PRO A 79 -5.29 10.93 -3.75
N ASP A 80 -6.26 10.47 -4.53
CA ASP A 80 -7.65 10.41 -4.08
C ASP A 80 -7.77 9.28 -3.04
N PRO A 81 -8.28 9.55 -1.82
CA PRO A 81 -8.43 8.53 -0.81
C PRO A 81 -9.51 7.53 -1.22
N ILE A 82 -9.18 6.24 -1.18
CA ILE A 82 -10.13 5.16 -1.42
C ILE A 82 -10.77 4.76 -0.09
N SER A 83 -12.09 4.87 0.02
CA SER A 83 -12.82 4.33 1.17
C SER A 83 -12.86 2.80 1.08
N PHE A 84 -12.43 2.11 2.14
CA PHE A 84 -12.57 0.65 2.23
C PHE A 84 -13.65 0.28 3.25
N SER A 85 -14.44 -0.74 2.93
CA SER A 85 -15.32 -1.44 3.86
C SER A 85 -14.86 -2.87 4.05
N TRP A 86 -15.04 -3.41 5.25
CA TRP A 86 -14.71 -4.81 5.53
C TRP A 86 -15.66 -5.79 4.84
N HIS A 87 -16.90 -5.38 4.62
CA HIS A 87 -17.90 -6.18 3.92
C HIS A 87 -17.98 -5.82 2.45
N SER A 88 -18.39 -6.80 1.63
CA SER A 88 -18.71 -6.60 0.23
C SER A 88 -19.78 -5.53 0.07
N VAL A 89 -19.58 -4.63 -0.91
CA VAL A 89 -20.55 -3.62 -1.31
C VAL A 89 -21.83 -4.26 -1.84
N ASN A 90 -21.70 -5.41 -2.51
CA ASN A 90 -22.83 -6.17 -3.02
C ASN A 90 -23.34 -7.15 -1.96
N ARG A 91 -24.67 -7.16 -1.77
CA ARG A 91 -25.35 -8.11 -0.89
C ARG A 91 -25.34 -9.52 -1.51
N ILE A 92 -25.14 -10.51 -0.67
CA ILE A 92 -25.16 -11.93 -1.05
C ILE A 92 -26.62 -12.38 -1.19
N ASN A 93 -26.89 -13.25 -2.17
CA ASN A 93 -28.20 -13.90 -2.29
C ASN A 93 -28.43 -14.81 -1.08
N GLU A 94 -29.51 -14.57 -0.34
CA GLU A 94 -29.86 -15.31 0.88
C GLU A 94 -30.06 -16.81 0.62
N GLY A 95 -30.45 -17.20 -0.60
CA GLY A 95 -30.57 -18.60 -1.01
C GLY A 95 -29.24 -19.37 -1.02
N CYS A 96 -28.10 -18.68 -1.06
CA CYS A 96 -26.77 -19.28 -1.02
C CYS A 96 -26.20 -19.42 0.40
N PHE A 97 -26.86 -18.88 1.43
CA PHE A 97 -26.34 -18.92 2.80
C PHE A 97 -26.04 -20.34 3.31
N PRO A 98 -26.89 -21.36 3.11
CA PRO A 98 -26.57 -22.71 3.59
C PRO A 98 -25.28 -23.27 2.99
N GLU A 99 -25.03 -23.00 1.70
CA GLU A 99 -23.82 -23.43 1.01
C GLU A 99 -22.58 -22.70 1.53
N ILE A 100 -22.68 -21.38 1.70
CA ILE A 100 -21.60 -20.54 2.26
C ILE A 100 -21.25 -20.97 3.68
N VAL A 101 -22.25 -21.25 4.52
CA VAL A 101 -22.05 -21.76 5.87
C VAL A 101 -21.37 -23.13 5.81
N SER A 102 -21.85 -24.05 4.99
CA SER A 102 -21.25 -25.39 4.83
C SER A 102 -19.79 -25.32 4.38
N ALA A 103 -19.47 -24.46 3.40
CA ALA A 103 -18.11 -24.25 2.92
C ALA A 103 -17.23 -23.62 4.01
N SER A 104 -17.74 -22.60 4.71
CA SER A 104 -17.01 -21.93 5.78
C SER A 104 -16.69 -22.88 6.93
N CYS A 105 -17.62 -23.76 7.33
CA CYS A 105 -17.34 -24.78 8.35
C CYS A 105 -16.20 -25.71 7.92
N LYS A 106 -16.22 -26.20 6.67
CA LYS A 106 -15.13 -27.04 6.13
C LYS A 106 -13.79 -26.33 6.12
N ASP A 107 -13.78 -25.04 5.78
CA ASP A 107 -12.56 -24.23 5.79
C ASP A 107 -12.02 -23.99 7.20
N VAL A 108 -12.91 -23.78 8.18
CA VAL A 108 -12.55 -23.68 9.61
C VAL A 108 -12.00 -25.01 10.13
N ASP A 109 -12.64 -26.13 9.80
CA ASP A 109 -12.13 -27.46 10.17
C ASP A 109 -10.75 -27.71 9.54
N GLY A 110 -10.59 -27.38 8.26
CA GLY A 110 -9.31 -27.49 7.56
C GLY A 110 -8.22 -26.57 8.13
N LEU A 111 -8.58 -25.44 8.72
CA LEU A 111 -7.66 -24.54 9.41
C LEU A 111 -7.11 -25.19 10.69
N ILE A 112 -7.96 -25.87 11.46
CA ILE A 112 -7.59 -26.51 12.74
C ILE A 112 -6.79 -27.80 12.49
N LEU A 113 -7.18 -28.57 11.47
CA LEU A 113 -6.57 -29.86 11.15
C LEU A 113 -5.22 -29.74 10.44
N SER A 114 -4.84 -28.53 9.98
CA SER A 114 -3.58 -28.29 9.27
C SER A 114 -2.72 -27.25 10.02
N PRO A 115 -2.00 -27.66 11.09
CA PRO A 115 -1.10 -26.78 11.81
C PRO A 115 -0.02 -26.22 10.89
N ILE A 116 0.35 -24.95 11.09
CA ILE A 116 1.46 -24.34 10.37
C ILE A 116 2.76 -24.94 10.90
N THR A 117 3.43 -25.77 10.11
CA THR A 117 4.69 -26.41 10.48
C THR A 117 5.93 -25.67 9.97
N THR A 118 5.74 -24.55 9.26
CA THR A 118 6.82 -23.79 8.62
C THR A 118 7.24 -22.58 9.44
N THR A 119 8.54 -22.31 9.49
CA THR A 119 9.15 -21.17 10.17
C THR A 119 9.17 -19.89 9.33
N SER A 120 8.67 -19.95 8.08
CA SER A 120 8.65 -18.78 7.20
C SER A 120 7.46 -17.88 7.52
N LEU A 121 7.77 -16.61 7.77
CA LEU A 121 6.79 -15.57 8.07
C LEU A 121 5.74 -15.38 6.96
N TYR A 122 6.08 -15.69 5.70
CA TYR A 122 5.16 -15.59 4.56
C TYR A 122 4.00 -16.57 4.66
N PHE A 123 4.29 -17.84 4.94
CA PHE A 123 3.25 -18.87 5.09
C PHE A 123 2.46 -18.68 6.39
N TYR A 124 3.15 -18.24 7.45
CA TYR A 124 2.52 -17.87 8.70
C TYR A 124 1.49 -16.73 8.50
N GLY A 125 1.89 -15.65 7.84
CA GLY A 125 1.00 -14.53 7.52
C GLY A 125 -0.18 -14.91 6.63
N LYS A 126 0.02 -15.83 5.67
CA LYS A 126 -1.09 -16.36 4.85
C LYS A 126 -2.16 -17.06 5.68
N ALA A 127 -1.76 -17.87 6.64
CA ALA A 127 -2.70 -18.61 7.47
C ALA A 127 -3.47 -17.69 8.41
N ILE A 128 -2.80 -16.71 9.04
CA ILE A 128 -3.47 -15.65 9.82
C ILE A 128 -4.48 -14.92 8.95
N ALA A 129 -4.06 -14.44 7.77
CA ALA A 129 -4.93 -13.68 6.88
C ALA A 129 -6.14 -14.50 6.40
N ARG A 130 -6.00 -15.83 6.25
CA ARG A 130 -7.11 -16.73 5.94
C ARG A 130 -8.07 -16.86 7.12
N ALA A 131 -7.56 -17.08 8.33
CA ALA A 131 -8.35 -17.18 9.54
C ALA A 131 -9.16 -15.89 9.82
N ILE A 132 -8.52 -14.72 9.71
CA ILE A 132 -9.18 -13.41 9.89
C ILE A 132 -10.30 -13.22 8.85
N ARG A 133 -10.06 -13.58 7.58
CA ARG A 133 -11.11 -13.48 6.55
C ARG A 133 -12.31 -14.38 6.85
N LEU A 134 -12.08 -15.60 7.35
CA LEU A 134 -13.17 -16.49 7.75
C LEU A 134 -13.99 -15.91 8.91
N ALA A 135 -13.32 -15.31 9.92
CA ALA A 135 -14.01 -14.64 11.02
C ALA A 135 -14.87 -13.48 10.52
N LEU A 136 -14.33 -12.66 9.61
CA LEU A 136 -15.04 -11.51 9.05
C LEU A 136 -16.28 -11.92 8.21
N ILE A 137 -16.20 -13.04 7.48
CA ILE A 137 -17.36 -13.58 6.75
C ILE A 137 -18.40 -14.13 7.73
N ALA A 138 -17.95 -14.82 8.77
CA ALA A 138 -18.81 -15.41 9.80
C ALA A 138 -19.62 -14.37 10.58
N GLU A 139 -19.10 -13.16 10.79
CA GLU A 139 -19.81 -12.05 11.46
C GLU A 139 -21.17 -11.72 10.83
N VAL A 140 -21.35 -11.97 9.53
CA VAL A 140 -22.58 -11.60 8.81
C VAL A 140 -23.69 -12.64 8.98
N SER A 141 -23.35 -13.92 9.17
CA SER A 141 -24.36 -14.99 9.03
C SER A 141 -24.09 -16.29 9.79
N PHE A 142 -22.97 -16.44 10.50
CA PHE A 142 -22.66 -17.68 11.22
C PHE A 142 -21.71 -17.46 12.41
N LEU A 143 -22.24 -16.88 13.49
CA LEU A 143 -21.45 -16.50 14.67
C LEU A 143 -20.85 -17.69 15.44
N GLU A 144 -21.37 -18.90 15.23
CA GLU A 144 -20.96 -20.11 15.96
C GLU A 144 -19.51 -20.53 15.72
N VAL A 145 -18.92 -20.23 14.56
CA VAL A 145 -17.50 -20.54 14.27
C VAL A 145 -16.52 -19.50 14.80
N ILE A 146 -16.98 -18.29 15.15
CA ILE A 146 -16.10 -17.19 15.55
C ILE A 146 -15.24 -17.57 16.77
N PRO A 147 -15.77 -18.18 17.85
CA PRO A 147 -14.96 -18.59 18.99
C PRO A 147 -13.83 -19.56 18.62
N THR A 148 -14.10 -20.49 17.70
CA THR A 148 -13.13 -21.47 17.21
C THR A 148 -12.00 -20.79 16.44
N ILE A 149 -12.33 -19.87 15.53
CA ILE A 149 -11.34 -19.11 14.77
C ILE A 149 -10.52 -18.20 15.68
N GLN A 150 -11.15 -17.54 16.65
CA GLN A 150 -10.45 -16.71 17.63
C GLN A 150 -9.48 -17.52 18.49
N LYS A 151 -9.87 -18.74 18.88
CA LYS A 151 -8.97 -19.64 19.61
C LYS A 151 -7.75 -19.98 18.75
N PHE A 152 -7.97 -20.39 17.50
CA PHE A 152 -6.86 -20.66 16.56
C PHE A 152 -5.92 -19.46 16.43
N LEU A 153 -6.45 -18.25 16.29
CA LEU A 153 -5.65 -17.03 16.17
C LEU A 153 -4.83 -16.74 17.44
N ARG A 154 -5.43 -16.91 18.63
CA ARG A 154 -4.71 -16.76 19.91
C ARG A 154 -3.59 -17.78 20.04
N ASP A 155 -3.91 -19.05 19.81
CA ASP A 155 -2.93 -20.15 19.86
C ASP A 155 -1.78 -19.92 18.87
N LEU A 156 -2.03 -19.20 17.77
CA LEU A 156 -1.00 -18.87 16.79
C LEU A 156 -0.10 -17.70 17.21
N ILE A 157 -0.68 -16.64 17.79
CA ILE A 157 0.00 -15.37 18.13
C ILE A 157 0.77 -15.48 19.45
N GLU A 158 0.25 -16.27 20.40
CA GLU A 158 0.87 -16.50 21.71
C GLU A 158 1.97 -17.58 21.67
N LEU A 159 2.28 -18.12 20.48
CA LEU A 159 3.30 -19.15 20.26
C LEU A 159 4.73 -18.59 20.26
#